data_AF-A0A352WVI5-F1
#
_entry.id   AF-A0A352WVI5-F1
#
_cell.length_a   1.000
_cell.length_b   1.000
_cell.length_c   1.000
_cell.angle_alpha   90.00
_cell.angle_beta   90.00
_cell.angle_gamma   90.00
#
_symmetry.space_group_name_H-M   'P 1'
#
loop_
_entity.id
_entity.type
_entity.pdbx_description
1 polymer ?
#
loop_
_entity_poly.entity_id
_entity_poly.type
_entity_poly.pdbx_seq_one_letter_code
_entity_poly.pdbx_strand_id
1 'polypeptide(L)' 'GDGRGVAAALMLGAVGVQLGTRFLVAKECNVHPNYKNKVIKAKDIDTITTGKRLGHPVRSLKTAFSREFF' A
#
# COMPACT_ATOMS: atom_id res chain seq x y z
N GLY A 1 9.17 3.45 0.77
CA GLY A 1 9.54 2.43 -0.23
C GLY A 1 10.49 3.05 -1.22
N ASP A 2 11.70 3.33 -0.73
CA ASP A 2 12.81 3.96 -1.45
C ASP A 2 14.07 3.09 -1.23
N GLY A 3 15.21 3.54 -1.75
CA GLY A 3 16.47 2.80 -1.64
C GLY A 3 16.90 2.49 -0.20
N ARG A 4 16.49 3.29 0.80
CA ARG A 4 16.78 3.02 2.22
C ARG A 4 16.04 1.79 2.70
N GLY A 5 14.77 1.66 2.34
CA GLY A 5 13.97 0.46 2.65
C GLY A 5 14.51 -0.80 1.97
N VAL A 6 15.02 -0.67 0.75
CA VAL A 6 15.68 -1.79 0.04
C VAL A 6 16.97 -2.18 0.77
N ALA A 7 17.83 -1.22 1.08
CA ALA A 7 19.08 -1.47 1.81
C ALA A 7 18.80 -2.13 3.18
N ALA A 8 17.82 -1.63 3.93
CA ALA A 8 17.43 -2.23 5.20
C ALA A 8 17.00 -3.70 5.05
N ALA A 9 16.21 -4.03 4.02
CA ALA A 9 15.81 -5.42 3.76
C ALA A 9 17.03 -6.32 3.44
N LEU A 10 17.97 -5.83 2.64
CA LEU A 10 19.21 -6.55 2.32
C LEU A 10 20.08 -6.76 3.57
N MET A 11 20.19 -5.74 4.44
CA MET A 11 20.92 -5.84 5.72
C MET A 11 20.28 -6.84 6.68
N LEU A 12 18.95 -7.04 6.60
CA LEU A 12 18.23 -8.07 7.32
C LEU A 12 18.40 -9.48 6.71
N GLY A 13 19.21 -9.63 5.65
CA GLY A 13 19.53 -10.91 5.02
C GLY A 13 18.63 -11.29 3.84
N ALA A 14 17.76 -10.38 3.37
CA ALA A 14 16.99 -10.64 2.16
C ALA A 14 17.89 -10.68 0.92
N VAL A 15 17.60 -11.58 -0.02
CA VAL A 15 18.30 -11.68 -1.33
C VAL A 15 17.57 -10.94 -2.45
N GLY A 16 16.48 -10.26 -2.11
CA GLY A 16 15.63 -9.53 -3.04
C GLY A 16 14.50 -8.82 -2.31
N VAL A 17 13.82 -7.91 -3.01
CA VAL A 17 12.71 -7.12 -2.46
C VAL A 17 11.53 -7.14 -3.43
N GLN A 18 10.32 -7.24 -2.88
CA GLN A 18 9.08 -7.09 -3.63
C GLN A 18 8.41 -5.77 -3.26
N LEU A 19 8.08 -4.96 -4.26
CA LEU A 19 7.35 -3.70 -4.07
C LEU A 19 5.99 -3.79 -4.74
N GLY A 20 4.94 -3.32 -4.04
CA GLY A 20 3.58 -3.22 -4.58
C GLY A 20 3.16 -1.75 -4.76
N THR A 21 2.81 -1.08 -3.67
CA THR A 21 2.24 0.28 -3.67
C THR A 21 3.05 1.31 -4.47
N ARG A 22 4.38 1.17 -4.52
CA ARG A 22 5.25 2.09 -5.27
C ARG A 22 5.06 1.97 -6.79
N PHE A 23 4.77 0.78 -7.31
CA PHE A 23 4.55 0.56 -8.74
C PHE A 23 3.15 0.98 -9.21
N LEU A 24 2.19 1.18 -8.30
CA LEU A 24 0.86 1.69 -8.66
C LEU A 24 0.91 3.10 -9.28
N VAL A 25 1.92 3.90 -8.93
CA VAL A 25 2.10 5.27 -9.43
C VAL A 25 3.06 5.36 -10.62
N ALA A 26 3.55 4.23 -11.13
CA ALA A 26 4.37 4.20 -12.33
C ALA A 26 3.59 4.73 -13.55
N LYS A 27 4.30 5.24 -14.57
CA LYS A 27 3.66 5.81 -15.77
C LYS A 27 2.89 4.75 -16.55
N GLU A 28 3.46 3.56 -16.61
CA GLU A 28 3.00 2.36 -17.32
C GLU A 28 1.83 1.65 -16.62
N CYS A 29 1.59 1.96 -15.33
CA CYS A 29 0.49 1.34 -14.59
C CYS A 29 -0.86 1.92 -15.06
N ASN A 30 -1.76 1.08 -15.56
CA ASN A 30 -3.05 1.52 -16.10
C ASN A 30 -4.16 1.65 -15.03
N VAL A 31 -3.81 1.69 -13.74
CA VAL A 31 -4.81 1.94 -12.68
C VAL A 31 -5.38 3.35 -12.81
N HIS A 32 -6.68 3.48 -12.49
CA HIS A 32 -7.41 4.74 -12.63
C HIS A 32 -6.64 5.92 -12.00
N PRO A 33 -6.55 7.10 -12.64
CA PRO A 33 -5.80 8.26 -12.12
C PRO A 33 -6.20 8.66 -10.70
N ASN A 34 -7.50 8.59 -10.37
CA ASN A 34 -7.99 8.79 -8.99
C ASN A 34 -7.32 7.85 -7.97
N TYR A 35 -7.06 6.59 -8.31
CA TYR A 35 -6.36 5.66 -7.43
C TYR A 35 -4.91 6.11 -7.22
N LYS A 36 -4.19 6.44 -8.31
CA LYS A 36 -2.82 6.97 -8.23
C LYS A 36 -2.77 8.23 -7.35
N ASN A 37 -3.69 9.16 -7.57
CA ASN A 37 -3.79 10.41 -6.80
C ASN A 37 -4.09 10.15 -5.33
N LYS A 38 -4.93 9.16 -4.99
CA LYS A 38 -5.15 8.78 -3.60
C LYS A 38 -3.90 8.19 -2.96
N VAL A 39 -3.12 7.36 -3.67
CA VAL A 39 -1.85 6.82 -3.17
C VAL A 39 -0.81 7.93 -2.97
N ILE A 40 -0.71 8.90 -3.88
CA ILE A 40 0.23 10.02 -3.80
C ILE A 40 -0.10 10.96 -2.62
N LYS A 41 -1.38 11.20 -2.37
CA LYS A 41 -1.86 12.09 -1.29
C LYS A 41 -1.92 11.42 0.09
N ALA A 42 -1.81 10.10 0.15
CA ALA A 42 -1.92 9.36 1.40
C ALA A 42 -0.76 9.65 2.36
N LYS A 43 -1.09 9.83 3.63
CA LYS A 43 -0.14 9.87 4.75
C LYS A 43 0.11 8.47 5.30
N ASP A 44 1.10 8.36 6.18
CA ASP A 44 1.47 7.14 6.89
C ASP A 44 0.27 6.47 7.62
N ILE A 45 -0.60 7.27 8.23
CA ILE A 45 -1.78 6.80 8.98
C ILE A 45 -3.04 6.59 8.13
N ASP A 46 -2.99 6.73 6.81
CA ASP A 46 -4.19 6.73 5.96
C ASP A 46 -4.65 5.33 5.50
N THR A 47 -4.08 4.26 6.05
CA THR A 47 -4.54 2.88 5.78
C THR A 47 -5.32 2.28 6.94
N ILE A 48 -6.23 1.36 6.63
CA ILE A 48 -7.05 0.62 7.59
C ILE A 48 -7.10 -0.86 7.20
N THR A 49 -7.27 -1.74 8.18
CA THR A 49 -7.45 -3.18 7.96
C THR A 49 -8.90 -3.56 8.22
N THR A 50 -9.64 -3.91 7.18
CA THR A 50 -11.02 -4.42 7.27
C THR A 50 -11.03 -5.95 7.27
N GLY A 51 -12.18 -6.59 7.51
CA GLY A 51 -12.34 -8.04 7.37
C GLY A 51 -11.71 -8.91 8.46
N LYS A 52 -11.13 -8.32 9.51
CA LYS A 52 -10.52 -9.07 10.64
C LYS A 52 -11.51 -10.01 11.32
N ARG A 53 -12.75 -9.57 11.55
CA ARG A 53 -13.82 -10.38 12.16
C ARG A 53 -14.26 -11.56 11.28
N LEU A 54 -14.01 -11.46 9.98
CA LEU A 54 -14.39 -12.47 8.97
C LEU A 54 -13.24 -13.45 8.67
N GLY A 55 -12.08 -13.33 9.34
CA GLY A 55 -10.91 -14.18 9.11
C GLY A 55 -10.07 -13.82 7.87
N HIS A 56 -10.47 -12.79 7.10
CA HIS A 56 -9.81 -12.38 5.86
C HIS A 56 -9.42 -10.90 5.90
N PRO A 57 -8.32 -10.55 6.60
CA PRO A 57 -7.92 -9.16 6.76
C PRO A 57 -7.42 -8.56 5.44
N VAL A 58 -7.98 -7.41 5.05
CA VAL A 58 -7.56 -6.66 3.86
C VAL A 58 -7.12 -5.26 4.28
N ARG A 59 -5.90 -4.87 3.90
CA ARG A 59 -5.39 -3.50 4.10
C ARG A 59 -5.71 -2.64 2.90
N SER A 60 -6.38 -1.51 3.13
CA SER A 60 -6.76 -0.55 2.09
C SER A 60 -6.65 0.89 2.59
N LEU A 61 -6.79 1.87 1.68
CA LEU A 61 -6.87 3.27 2.05
C LEU A 61 -8.18 3.59 2.77
N LYS A 62 -8.11 4.46 3.78
CA LYS A 62 -9.28 5.00 4.47
C LYS A 62 -10.14 5.79 3.48
N THR A 63 -11.32 5.25 3.24
CA THR A 63 -12.43 5.81 2.46
C THR A 63 -13.72 5.67 3.25
N ALA A 64 -14.80 6.32 2.82
CA ALA A 64 -16.12 6.13 3.42
C ALA A 64 -16.51 4.63 3.45
N PHE A 65 -16.37 3.95 2.31
CA PHE A 65 -16.61 2.51 2.18
C PHE A 65 -15.80 1.66 3.17
N SER A 66 -14.48 1.86 3.24
CA SER A 66 -13.63 1.05 4.15
C SER A 66 -13.92 1.30 5.63
N ARG A 67 -14.49 2.46 5.99
CA ARG A 67 -14.87 2.77 7.38
C ARG A 67 -16.18 2.10 7.78
N GLU A 68 -17.09 1.92 6.83
CA GLU A 68 -18.32 1.16 7.01
C GLU A 68 -18.04 -0.34 7.19
N PHE A 69 -17.01 -0.85 6.52
CA PHE A 69 -16.57 -2.25 6.58
C PHE A 69 -15.59 -2.60 7.71
N PHE A 70 -15.15 -1.62 8.51
CA PHE A 70 -14.23 -1.85 9.63
C PHE A 70 -14.97 -2.37 10.86
#